data_AF-A0A842RVI1-F1
#
_entry.id   AF-A0A842RVI1-F1
#
_cell.length_a   1.000
_cell.length_b   1.000
_cell.length_c   1.000
_cell.angle_alpha   90.00
_cell.angle_beta   90.00
_cell.angle_gamma   90.00
#
_symmetry.space_group_name_H-M   'P 1'
#
loop_
_entity.id
_entity.type
_entity.pdbx_description
1 polymer ?
#
loop_
_entity_poly.entity_id
_entity_poly.type
_entity_poly.pdbx_seq_one_letter_code
_entity_poly.pdbx_strand_id
1 'polypeptide(L)'
;HQVRQPEDVIDTVYWSNEDYESFSIIDDKAFNNNEFTIGWYHSHPGFKVMMSQLDVKTTLSYQQFNNLAVSLVFNPTRLIRQIEVPYKKGDPIKQLEEDPGFKIFRLDNINSGIEASYHEVSYEIQGYESMEQLVRQTQKFIIEITNFFPKDNIFKTYEKYITTKINDLNSKLLGTEEYLTTLERKGEGHRTKEVLENQVKDIRKFVAETFINIENIKEFMKYLEFKERHRVIPKVEEILNNWDEAVSKLNDKFTELANKF
;
A
#
# COMPACT_ATOMS: atom_id res chain seq x y z
N HIS A 1 12.24 9.55 -4.05
CA HIS A 1 12.73 8.70 -5.18
C HIS A 1 13.62 9.47 -6.14
N GLN A 2 14.52 8.76 -6.84
CA GLN A 2 15.28 9.27 -7.98
C GLN A 2 14.37 9.79 -9.10
N VAL A 3 14.62 11.01 -9.57
CA VAL A 3 13.88 11.64 -10.66
C VAL A 3 14.78 11.73 -11.89
N ARG A 4 14.31 11.25 -13.03
CA ARG A 4 14.94 11.47 -14.32
C ARG A 4 14.45 12.80 -14.90
N GLN A 5 15.34 13.64 -15.40
CA GLN A 5 14.92 14.84 -16.11
C GLN A 5 14.62 14.48 -17.58
N PRO A 6 13.51 15.00 -18.16
CA PRO A 6 13.12 14.72 -19.55
C PRO A 6 14.23 14.99 -20.58
N GLU A 7 15.12 15.93 -20.28
CA GLU A 7 16.25 16.39 -21.08
C GLU A 7 17.50 15.50 -20.99
N ASP A 8 17.54 14.52 -20.07
CA ASP A 8 18.71 13.66 -19.90
C ASP A 8 18.84 12.64 -21.06
N VAL A 9 19.89 12.85 -21.86
CA VAL A 9 20.29 11.96 -22.99
C VAL A 9 20.88 10.63 -22.50
N ILE A 10 21.43 10.63 -21.28
CA ILE A 10 21.98 9.46 -20.57
C ILE A 10 21.07 9.18 -19.38
N ASP A 11 20.90 7.93 -18.94
CA ASP A 11 20.15 7.59 -17.71
C ASP A 11 20.85 8.19 -16.47
N THR A 12 20.58 9.47 -16.23
CA THR A 12 20.97 10.23 -15.06
C THR A 12 19.74 10.39 -14.19
N VAL A 13 19.95 10.25 -12.89
CA VAL A 13 18.89 10.36 -11.90
C VAL A 13 19.36 11.27 -10.79
N TYR A 14 18.43 12.08 -10.29
CA TYR A 14 18.70 13.05 -9.25
C TYR A 14 17.83 12.78 -8.04
N TRP A 15 18.39 12.96 -6.86
CA TRP A 15 17.64 13.08 -5.62
C TRP A 15 17.23 14.54 -5.45
N SER A 16 16.00 14.80 -5.04
CA SER A 16 15.59 16.17 -4.73
C SER A 16 16.21 16.63 -3.41
N ASN A 17 16.29 17.95 -3.18
CA ASN A 17 16.72 18.47 -1.88
C ASN A 17 15.86 17.92 -0.72
N GLU A 18 14.55 17.77 -0.96
CA GLU A 18 13.61 17.21 0.00
C GLU A 18 13.90 15.73 0.33
N ASP A 19 14.46 14.94 -0.62
CA ASP A 19 14.91 13.58 -0.35
C ASP A 19 16.11 13.56 0.61
N TYR A 20 17.07 14.46 0.43
CA TYR A 20 18.23 14.58 1.33
C TYR A 20 17.82 15.04 2.73
N GLU A 21 16.94 16.04 2.83
CA GLU A 21 16.38 16.50 4.11
C GLU A 21 15.62 15.38 4.82
N SER A 22 14.78 14.65 4.09
CA SER A 22 14.05 13.50 4.62
C SER A 22 15.00 12.42 5.14
N PHE A 23 16.05 12.10 4.37
CA PHE A 23 17.04 11.12 4.78
C PHE A 23 17.74 11.54 6.08
N SER A 24 18.20 12.78 6.19
CA SER A 24 18.84 13.29 7.41
C SER A 24 17.92 13.19 8.63
N ILE A 25 16.64 13.54 8.49
CA ILE A 25 15.66 13.43 9.60
C ILE A 25 15.44 11.97 9.99
N ILE A 26 15.39 11.05 9.02
CA ILE A 26 15.20 9.61 9.28
C ILE A 26 16.44 9.03 9.97
N ASP A 27 17.64 9.37 9.49
CA ASP A 27 18.90 8.89 10.06
C ASP A 27 19.12 9.41 11.49
N ASP A 28 18.83 10.69 11.75
CA ASP A 28 18.86 11.26 13.11
C ASP A 28 17.88 10.54 14.06
N LYS A 29 16.68 10.18 13.58
CA LYS A 29 15.70 9.42 14.36
C LYS A 29 16.19 8.00 14.66
N ALA A 30 16.74 7.31 13.65
CA ALA A 30 17.32 5.99 13.81
C ALA A 30 18.46 6.02 14.84
N PHE A 31 19.36 7.00 14.73
CA PHE A 31 20.47 7.18 15.67
C PHE A 31 20.00 7.33 17.11
N ASN A 32 18.93 8.12 17.35
CA ASN A 32 18.32 8.27 18.68
C ASN A 32 17.70 6.97 19.23
N ASN A 33 17.37 6.02 18.37
CA ASN A 33 16.89 4.68 18.73
C ASN A 33 18.01 3.64 18.80
N ASN A 34 19.29 4.05 18.74
CA ASN A 34 20.45 3.16 18.62
C ASN A 34 20.44 2.30 17.34
N GLU A 35 19.83 2.80 16.27
CA GLU A 35 19.79 2.21 14.94
C GLU A 35 20.67 3.02 13.97
N PHE A 36 21.00 2.46 12.82
CA PHE A 36 21.77 3.17 11.78
C PHE A 36 21.43 2.65 10.39
N THR A 37 21.69 3.47 9.38
CA THR A 37 21.46 3.09 7.98
C THR A 37 22.43 1.99 7.53
N ILE A 38 21.88 0.85 7.09
CA ILE A 38 22.65 -0.33 6.62
C ILE A 38 22.75 -0.45 5.10
N GLY A 39 22.16 0.46 4.35
CA GLY A 39 22.10 0.34 2.89
C GLY A 39 20.97 1.13 2.26
N TRP A 40 20.60 0.72 1.06
CA TRP A 40 19.56 1.36 0.28
C TRP A 40 18.77 0.32 -0.53
N TYR A 41 17.58 0.69 -0.98
CA TYR A 41 16.78 -0.16 -1.85
C TYR A 41 16.17 0.63 -3.01
N HIS A 42 15.91 -0.06 -4.11
CA HIS A 42 15.15 0.47 -5.23
C HIS A 42 14.36 -0.64 -5.93
N SER A 43 13.55 -0.25 -6.91
CA SER A 43 12.70 -1.19 -7.65
C SER A 43 13.09 -1.28 -9.12
N HIS A 44 13.01 -2.48 -9.70
CA HIS A 44 13.14 -2.79 -11.12
C HIS A 44 11.81 -3.34 -11.70
N PRO A 45 10.77 -2.51 -11.93
CA PRO A 45 9.51 -2.98 -12.47
C PRO A 45 9.68 -3.49 -13.91
N GLY A 46 9.49 -4.80 -14.12
CA GLY A 46 9.56 -5.38 -15.47
C GLY A 46 10.98 -5.55 -16.02
N PHE A 47 12.01 -5.49 -15.17
CA PHE A 47 13.40 -5.80 -15.53
C PHE A 47 13.95 -6.93 -14.66
N LYS A 48 15.02 -7.58 -15.11
CA LYS A 48 15.73 -8.56 -14.30
C LYS A 48 16.27 -7.89 -13.03
N VAL A 49 16.21 -8.61 -11.91
CA VAL A 49 16.79 -8.19 -10.63
C VAL A 49 18.31 -8.36 -10.70
N MET A 50 19.02 -7.25 -10.89
CA MET A 50 20.47 -7.14 -11.05
C MET A 50 20.91 -5.70 -10.73
N MET A 51 22.22 -5.46 -10.61
CA MET A 51 22.76 -4.12 -10.45
C MET A 51 23.14 -3.52 -11.81
N SER A 52 22.61 -2.34 -12.13
CA SER A 52 23.11 -1.49 -13.21
C SER A 52 24.41 -0.78 -12.81
N GLN A 53 25.09 -0.13 -13.77
CA GLN A 53 26.29 0.67 -13.46
C GLN A 53 25.98 1.82 -12.47
N LEU A 54 24.79 2.40 -12.57
CA LEU A 54 24.32 3.44 -11.66
C LEU A 54 24.09 2.87 -10.25
N ASP A 55 23.56 1.65 -10.15
CA ASP A 55 23.37 0.97 -8.87
C ASP A 55 24.71 0.61 -8.22
N VAL A 56 25.71 0.20 -9.02
CA VAL A 56 27.08 -0.04 -8.55
C VAL A 56 27.68 1.25 -8.02
N LYS A 57 27.57 2.37 -8.75
CA LYS A 57 28.06 3.68 -8.30
C LYS A 57 27.40 4.12 -7.00
N THR A 58 26.09 3.93 -6.85
CA THR A 58 25.36 4.27 -5.63
C THR A 58 25.78 3.36 -4.48
N THR A 59 25.86 2.05 -4.71
CA THR A 59 26.31 1.10 -3.67
C THR A 59 27.74 1.36 -3.24
N LEU A 60 28.61 1.79 -4.16
CA LEU A 60 29.98 2.20 -3.85
C LEU A 60 30.00 3.36 -2.85
N SER A 61 29.15 4.38 -3.01
CA SER A 61 29.13 5.51 -2.06
C SER A 61 28.69 5.06 -0.67
N TYR A 62 27.73 4.14 -0.55
CA TYR A 62 27.36 3.57 0.75
C TYR A 62 28.49 2.69 1.34
N GLN A 63 29.10 1.82 0.51
CA GLN A 63 30.14 0.90 0.95
C GLN A 63 31.49 1.57 1.30
N GLN A 64 31.73 2.78 0.81
CA GLN A 64 32.90 3.60 1.21
C GLN A 64 32.83 4.01 2.69
N PHE A 65 31.64 4.29 3.21
CA PHE A 65 31.45 4.71 4.60
C PHE A 65 31.08 3.53 5.53
N ASN A 66 30.40 2.52 5.00
CA ASN A 66 30.06 1.29 5.71
C ASN A 66 30.36 0.09 4.81
N ASN A 67 31.47 -0.61 5.04
CA ASN A 67 31.88 -1.75 4.23
C ASN A 67 30.86 -2.90 4.19
N LEU A 68 29.93 -2.97 5.15
CA LEU A 68 28.84 -3.95 5.21
C LEU A 68 27.54 -3.45 4.57
N ALA A 69 27.51 -2.24 4.00
CA ALA A 69 26.31 -1.69 3.39
C ALA A 69 25.82 -2.58 2.25
N VAL A 70 24.49 -2.72 2.13
CA VAL A 70 23.84 -3.55 1.12
C VAL A 70 22.94 -2.75 0.18
N SER A 71 22.69 -3.30 -1.00
CA SER A 71 21.69 -2.79 -1.95
C SER A 71 20.61 -3.83 -2.18
N LEU A 72 19.35 -3.49 -1.93
CA LEU A 72 18.21 -4.36 -2.20
C LEU A 72 17.50 -3.92 -3.48
N VAL A 73 17.37 -4.85 -4.43
CA VAL A 73 16.65 -4.60 -5.69
C VAL A 73 15.36 -5.41 -5.67
N PHE A 74 14.22 -4.71 -5.61
CA PHE A 74 12.89 -5.30 -5.59
C PHE A 74 12.24 -5.29 -6.98
N ASN A 75 11.52 -6.34 -7.33
CA ASN A 75 10.71 -6.41 -8.54
C ASN A 75 9.31 -6.95 -8.19
N PRO A 76 8.27 -6.08 -8.21
CA PRO A 76 6.89 -6.49 -7.93
C PRO A 76 6.39 -7.58 -8.88
N THR A 77 6.80 -7.55 -10.15
CA THR A 77 6.42 -8.55 -11.15
C THR A 77 7.00 -9.92 -10.80
N ARG A 78 8.25 -9.95 -10.29
CA ARG A 78 8.91 -11.18 -9.81
C ARG A 78 8.12 -11.79 -8.67
N LEU A 79 7.73 -10.98 -7.68
CA LEU A 79 6.93 -11.42 -6.53
C LEU A 79 5.52 -11.92 -6.93
N ILE A 80 4.79 -11.16 -7.75
CA ILE A 80 3.40 -11.49 -8.08
C ILE A 80 3.33 -12.71 -8.99
N ARG A 81 4.21 -12.78 -10.00
CA ARG A 81 4.15 -13.83 -11.03
C ARG A 81 5.04 -15.02 -10.72
N GLN A 82 5.94 -14.91 -9.72
CA GLN A 82 6.92 -15.93 -9.39
C GLN A 82 7.76 -16.34 -10.61
N ILE A 83 8.22 -15.35 -11.38
CA ILE A 83 9.08 -15.56 -12.55
C ILE A 83 10.25 -14.59 -12.54
N GLU A 84 11.40 -15.04 -13.05
CA GLU A 84 12.49 -14.13 -13.37
C GLU A 84 12.24 -13.50 -14.73
N VAL A 85 12.18 -12.16 -14.76
CA VAL A 85 11.99 -11.43 -16.01
C VAL A 85 13.22 -11.64 -16.91
N PRO A 86 13.03 -12.05 -18.18
CA PRO A 86 14.13 -12.27 -19.12
C PRO A 86 14.88 -10.98 -19.43
N TYR A 87 16.15 -11.11 -19.83
CA TYR A 87 16.98 -9.96 -20.20
C TYR A 87 16.62 -9.45 -21.62
N LYS A 88 16.33 -10.37 -22.54
CA LYS A 88 15.88 -10.08 -23.90
C LYS A 88 14.57 -10.79 -24.21
N LYS A 89 13.78 -10.17 -25.09
CA LYS A 89 12.55 -10.77 -25.62
C LYS A 89 12.90 -12.06 -26.36
N GLY A 90 12.40 -13.20 -25.87
CA GLY A 90 12.68 -14.53 -26.43
C GLY A 90 13.54 -15.43 -25.54
N ASP A 91 14.17 -14.89 -24.49
CA ASP A 91 14.85 -15.73 -23.50
C ASP A 91 13.82 -16.59 -22.73
N PRO A 92 14.22 -17.80 -22.27
CA PRO A 92 13.33 -18.66 -21.51
C PRO A 92 12.90 -18.00 -20.20
N ILE A 93 11.61 -18.11 -19.88
CA ILE A 93 11.08 -17.68 -18.58
C ILE A 93 11.52 -18.70 -17.55
N LYS A 94 12.22 -18.23 -16.51
CA LYS A 94 12.57 -19.05 -15.35
C LYS A 94 11.45 -18.94 -14.32
N GLN A 95 10.82 -20.07 -14.01
CA GLN A 95 9.88 -20.17 -12.90
C GLN A 95 10.62 -20.07 -11.58
N LEU A 96 10.04 -19.35 -10.63
CA LEU A 96 10.50 -19.22 -9.26
C LEU A 96 9.47 -19.87 -8.33
N GLU A 97 9.95 -20.26 -7.16
CA GLU A 97 9.14 -20.83 -6.08
C GLU A 97 9.46 -20.04 -4.82
N GLU A 98 8.42 -19.57 -4.13
CA GLU A 98 8.53 -18.87 -2.85
C GLU A 98 9.51 -17.67 -2.87
N ASP A 99 9.57 -16.95 -4.00
CA ASP A 99 10.46 -15.81 -4.14
C ASP A 99 9.82 -14.52 -3.59
N PRO A 100 10.47 -13.81 -2.65
CA PRO A 100 9.91 -12.59 -2.06
C PRO A 100 9.99 -11.36 -2.98
N GLY A 101 10.49 -11.53 -4.20
CA GLY A 101 10.55 -10.49 -5.23
C GLY A 101 11.80 -9.65 -5.23
N PHE A 102 12.75 -9.89 -4.33
CA PHE A 102 13.97 -9.10 -4.25
C PHE A 102 15.22 -9.96 -4.17
N LYS A 103 16.36 -9.31 -4.45
CA LYS A 103 17.70 -9.80 -4.13
C LYS A 103 18.47 -8.71 -3.43
N ILE A 104 19.46 -9.12 -2.64
CA ILE A 104 20.36 -8.22 -1.91
C ILE A 104 21.74 -8.38 -2.52
N PHE A 105 22.44 -7.27 -2.77
CA PHE A 105 23.75 -7.24 -3.39
C PHE A 105 24.76 -6.44 -2.58
N ARG A 106 26.03 -6.80 -2.76
CA ARG A 106 27.20 -6.07 -2.27
C ARG A 106 28.30 -6.06 -3.32
N LEU A 107 29.11 -5.01 -3.31
CA LEU A 107 30.32 -4.92 -4.11
C LEU A 107 31.45 -5.74 -3.48
N ASP A 108 32.18 -6.46 -4.31
CA ASP A 108 33.32 -7.30 -3.89
C ASP A 108 34.52 -6.46 -3.46
N ASN A 109 34.80 -5.39 -4.20
CA ASN A 109 35.96 -4.53 -3.98
C ASN A 109 35.65 -3.07 -4.30
N ILE A 110 35.57 -2.24 -3.26
CA ILE A 110 35.33 -0.79 -3.40
C ILE A 110 36.47 -0.05 -4.11
N ASN A 111 37.69 -0.59 -4.09
CA ASN A 111 38.85 0.05 -4.74
C ASN A 111 38.78 -0.05 -6.27
N SER A 112 37.96 -0.95 -6.81
CA SER A 112 37.68 -1.04 -8.24
C SER A 112 36.74 0.06 -8.76
N GLY A 113 36.24 0.92 -7.87
CA GLY A 113 35.39 2.05 -8.24
C GLY A 113 34.11 1.59 -8.95
N ILE A 114 33.79 2.22 -10.07
CA ILE A 114 32.59 1.90 -10.88
C ILE A 114 32.68 0.55 -11.61
N GLU A 115 33.86 -0.03 -11.70
CA GLU A 115 34.10 -1.34 -12.33
C GLU A 115 34.03 -2.49 -11.30
N ALA A 116 33.67 -2.18 -10.05
CA ALA A 116 33.52 -3.17 -9.00
C ALA A 116 32.52 -4.26 -9.40
N SER A 117 32.95 -5.52 -9.30
CA SER A 117 32.06 -6.68 -9.36
C SER A 117 31.18 -6.72 -8.11
N TYR A 118 30.04 -7.42 -8.22
CA TYR A 118 29.08 -7.58 -7.13
C TYR A 118 28.60 -9.02 -7.04
N HIS A 119 28.18 -9.41 -5.84
CA HIS A 119 27.57 -10.71 -5.56
C HIS A 119 26.23 -10.55 -4.85
N GLU A 120 25.41 -11.60 -4.94
CA GLU A 120 24.18 -11.73 -4.16
C GLU A 120 24.50 -12.16 -2.73
N VAL A 121 23.86 -11.52 -1.77
CA VAL A 121 24.00 -11.79 -0.34
C VAL A 121 22.84 -12.66 0.12
N SER A 122 23.15 -13.77 0.79
CA SER A 122 22.15 -14.62 1.42
C SER A 122 21.46 -13.90 2.57
N TYR A 123 20.17 -14.16 2.75
CA TYR A 123 19.35 -13.55 3.80
C TYR A 123 18.35 -14.55 4.37
N GLU A 124 17.83 -14.24 5.54
CA GLU A 124 16.71 -14.93 6.18
C GLU A 124 15.68 -13.87 6.60
N ILE A 125 14.40 -14.17 6.41
CA ILE A 125 13.30 -13.30 6.82
C ILE A 125 12.64 -13.94 8.03
N GLN A 126 12.72 -13.27 9.17
CA GLN A 126 12.12 -13.74 10.42
C GLN A 126 10.70 -13.16 10.60
N GLY A 127 9.90 -13.79 11.47
CA GLY A 127 8.53 -13.33 11.78
C GLY A 127 7.42 -13.97 10.94
N TYR A 128 7.75 -14.94 10.09
CA TYR A 128 6.82 -15.72 9.28
C TYR A 128 6.99 -17.22 9.55
N GLU A 129 5.91 -17.98 9.40
CA GLU A 129 5.91 -19.44 9.57
C GLU A 129 6.69 -20.15 8.47
N SER A 130 6.67 -19.59 7.25
CA SER A 130 7.40 -20.09 6.09
C SER A 130 7.56 -19.00 5.02
N MET A 131 8.45 -19.24 4.07
CA MET A 131 8.62 -18.36 2.91
C MET A 131 7.36 -18.35 2.03
N GLU A 132 6.68 -19.51 1.87
CA GLU A 132 5.37 -19.59 1.24
C GLU A 132 4.34 -18.64 1.91
N GLN A 133 4.29 -18.67 3.25
CA GLN A 133 3.37 -17.81 4.01
C GLN A 133 3.67 -16.35 3.77
N LEU A 134 4.95 -15.95 3.84
CA LEU A 134 5.40 -14.60 3.52
C LEU A 134 4.93 -14.18 2.13
N VAL A 135 5.32 -14.93 1.09
CA VAL A 135 5.03 -14.59 -0.31
C VAL A 135 3.54 -14.45 -0.54
N ARG A 136 2.73 -15.37 -0.01
CA ARG A 136 1.27 -15.29 -0.12
C ARG A 136 0.70 -14.04 0.55
N GLN A 137 1.18 -13.70 1.74
CA GLN A 137 0.74 -12.50 2.45
C GLN A 137 1.18 -11.22 1.74
N THR A 138 2.42 -11.16 1.23
CA THR A 138 2.92 -10.00 0.49
C THR A 138 2.19 -9.83 -0.84
N GLN A 139 1.87 -10.91 -1.56
CA GLN A 139 1.05 -10.85 -2.77
C GLN A 139 -0.34 -10.29 -2.48
N LYS A 140 -0.98 -10.76 -1.40
CA LYS A 140 -2.27 -10.23 -0.96
C LYS A 140 -2.18 -8.74 -0.63
N PHE A 141 -1.16 -8.35 0.15
CA PHE A 141 -0.90 -6.95 0.49
C PHE A 141 -0.71 -6.08 -0.76
N ILE A 142 0.06 -6.53 -1.76
CA ILE A 142 0.26 -5.77 -2.99
C ILE A 142 -1.04 -5.62 -3.80
N ILE A 143 -1.89 -6.65 -3.82
CA ILE A 143 -3.20 -6.55 -4.48
C ILE A 143 -4.07 -5.54 -3.75
N GLU A 144 -4.12 -5.59 -2.42
CA GLU A 144 -4.90 -4.67 -1.60
C GLU A 144 -4.41 -3.23 -1.77
N ILE A 145 -3.10 -2.97 -1.62
CA ILE A 145 -2.56 -1.62 -1.80
C ILE A 145 -2.78 -1.13 -3.23
N THR A 146 -2.71 -1.98 -4.26
CA THR A 146 -2.99 -1.54 -5.64
C THR A 146 -4.47 -1.18 -5.86
N ASN A 147 -5.38 -1.82 -5.12
CA ASN A 147 -6.81 -1.55 -5.22
C ASN A 147 -7.22 -0.30 -4.41
N PHE A 148 -6.61 -0.09 -3.25
CA PHE A 148 -6.96 0.99 -2.33
C PHE A 148 -6.06 2.20 -2.44
N PHE A 149 -4.85 2.08 -2.97
CA PHE A 149 -3.96 3.20 -3.21
C PHE A 149 -4.18 3.73 -4.63
N PRO A 150 -4.71 4.95 -4.80
CA PRO A 150 -5.08 5.47 -6.09
C PRO A 150 -3.86 5.75 -6.97
N LYS A 151 -4.00 5.46 -8.27
CA LYS A 151 -3.00 5.78 -9.30
C LYS A 151 -2.97 7.27 -9.67
N ASP A 152 -4.09 7.95 -9.46
CA ASP A 152 -4.29 9.34 -9.81
C ASP A 152 -4.35 10.21 -8.53
N ASN A 153 -5.19 11.24 -8.52
CA ASN A 153 -5.34 12.13 -7.38
C ASN A 153 -5.92 11.38 -6.16
N ILE A 154 -5.11 11.28 -5.11
CA ILE A 154 -5.45 10.54 -3.88
C ILE A 154 -6.69 11.09 -3.18
N PHE A 155 -6.81 12.42 -3.09
CA PHE A 155 -7.92 13.09 -2.43
C PHE A 155 -9.23 12.84 -3.18
N LYS A 156 -9.25 13.08 -4.51
CA LYS A 156 -10.45 12.87 -5.33
C LYS A 156 -10.92 11.42 -5.31
N THR A 157 -9.99 10.47 -5.30
CA THR A 157 -10.37 9.05 -5.26
C THR A 157 -11.04 8.69 -3.94
N TYR A 158 -10.48 9.12 -2.82
CA TYR A 158 -11.07 8.84 -1.51
C TYR A 158 -12.35 9.63 -1.24
N GLU A 159 -12.44 10.89 -1.69
CA GLU A 159 -13.68 11.67 -1.65
C GLU A 159 -14.79 10.94 -2.41
N LYS A 160 -14.50 10.47 -3.63
CA LYS A 160 -15.45 9.71 -4.43
C LYS A 160 -15.85 8.42 -3.73
N TYR A 161 -14.88 7.66 -3.22
CA TYR A 161 -15.14 6.40 -2.51
C TYR A 161 -16.07 6.62 -1.31
N ILE A 162 -15.74 7.57 -0.43
CA ILE A 162 -16.53 7.88 0.77
C ILE A 162 -17.92 8.41 0.40
N THR A 163 -18.01 9.33 -0.56
CA THR A 163 -19.30 9.85 -1.05
C THR A 163 -20.18 8.72 -1.60
N THR A 164 -19.62 7.81 -2.39
CA THR A 164 -20.35 6.64 -2.91
C THR A 164 -20.84 5.76 -1.75
N LYS A 165 -20.00 5.47 -0.75
CA LYS A 165 -20.40 4.65 0.39
C LYS A 165 -21.49 5.30 1.24
N ILE A 166 -21.43 6.61 1.46
CA ILE A 166 -22.47 7.38 2.16
C ILE A 166 -23.79 7.32 1.36
N ASN A 167 -23.74 7.47 0.04
CA ASN A 167 -24.92 7.37 -0.82
C ASN A 167 -25.53 5.97 -0.79
N ASP A 168 -24.70 4.92 -0.82
CA ASP A 168 -25.14 3.53 -0.69
C ASP A 168 -25.81 3.28 0.66
N LEU A 169 -25.24 3.80 1.76
CA LEU A 169 -25.82 3.72 3.10
C LEU A 169 -27.20 4.38 3.15
N ASN A 170 -27.30 5.62 2.64
CA ASN A 170 -28.55 6.37 2.61
C ASN A 170 -29.61 5.66 1.76
N SER A 171 -29.21 5.07 0.63
CA SER A 171 -30.11 4.32 -0.25
C SER A 171 -30.65 3.05 0.43
N LYS A 172 -29.81 2.34 1.20
CA LYS A 172 -30.26 1.18 2.00
C LYS A 172 -31.25 1.57 3.09
N LEU A 173 -31.00 2.69 3.78
CA LEU A 173 -31.91 3.22 4.80
C LEU A 173 -33.25 3.63 4.21
N LEU A 174 -33.25 4.38 3.10
CA LEU A 174 -34.45 4.77 2.38
C LEU A 174 -35.23 3.54 1.89
N GLY A 175 -34.55 2.59 1.25
CA GLY A 175 -35.18 1.37 0.75
C GLY A 175 -35.78 0.51 1.87
N THR A 176 -35.16 0.52 3.06
CA THR A 176 -35.72 -0.13 4.26
C THR A 176 -37.04 0.53 4.64
N GLU A 177 -37.06 1.86 4.75
CA GLU A 177 -38.26 2.62 5.11
C GLU A 177 -39.41 2.44 4.10
N GLU A 178 -39.12 2.51 2.81
CA GLU A 178 -40.09 2.30 1.73
C GLU A 178 -40.67 0.88 1.75
N TYR A 179 -39.84 -0.11 2.03
CA TYR A 179 -40.27 -1.50 2.12
C TYR A 179 -41.20 -1.71 3.32
N LEU A 180 -40.85 -1.19 4.49
CA LEU A 180 -41.68 -1.27 5.70
C LEU A 180 -43.03 -0.54 5.50
N THR A 181 -43.01 0.65 4.91
CA THR A 181 -44.23 1.40 4.55
C THR A 181 -45.14 0.59 3.61
N THR A 182 -44.54 -0.15 2.66
CA THR A 182 -45.29 -0.99 1.73
C THR A 182 -45.94 -2.18 2.42
N LEU A 183 -45.28 -2.78 3.41
CA LEU A 183 -45.85 -3.88 4.21
C LEU A 183 -47.07 -3.41 5.00
N GLU A 184 -47.01 -2.24 5.64
CA GLU A 184 -48.17 -1.67 6.34
C GLU A 184 -49.34 -1.42 5.38
N ARG A 185 -49.08 -0.79 4.23
CA ARG A 185 -50.12 -0.51 3.22
C ARG A 185 -50.78 -1.78 2.68
N LYS A 186 -50.06 -2.90 2.64
CA LYS A 186 -50.60 -4.21 2.20
C LYS A 186 -51.29 -4.99 3.32
N GLY A 187 -51.35 -4.46 4.54
CA GLY A 187 -51.89 -5.18 5.71
C GLY A 187 -50.96 -6.26 6.25
N GLU A 188 -49.70 -6.28 5.83
CA GLU A 188 -48.65 -7.22 6.25
C GLU A 188 -47.80 -6.66 7.41
N GLY A 189 -48.35 -5.71 8.19
CA GLY A 189 -47.64 -5.01 9.27
C GLY A 189 -47.01 -5.94 10.31
N HIS A 190 -47.56 -7.12 10.54
CA HIS A 190 -46.98 -8.11 11.47
C HIS A 190 -45.54 -8.54 11.09
N ARG A 191 -45.10 -8.32 9.85
CA ARG A 191 -43.77 -8.66 9.35
C ARG A 191 -42.75 -7.52 9.51
N THR A 192 -43.19 -6.29 9.84
CA THR A 192 -42.31 -5.10 9.88
C THR A 192 -41.13 -5.30 10.81
N LYS A 193 -41.38 -5.83 12.01
CA LYS A 193 -40.34 -6.11 13.00
C LYS A 193 -39.24 -7.05 12.50
N GLU A 194 -39.62 -8.22 11.99
CA GLU A 194 -38.67 -9.22 11.47
C GLU A 194 -37.89 -8.65 10.27
N VAL A 195 -38.58 -7.94 9.38
CA VAL A 195 -37.97 -7.32 8.21
C VAL A 195 -36.97 -6.24 8.64
N LEU A 196 -37.34 -5.37 9.58
CA LEU A 196 -36.45 -4.34 10.10
C LEU A 196 -35.21 -4.94 10.76
N GLU A 197 -35.36 -5.98 11.59
CA GLU A 197 -34.24 -6.68 12.22
C GLU A 197 -33.25 -7.23 11.18
N ASN A 198 -33.77 -7.85 10.10
CA ASN A 198 -32.95 -8.35 9.00
C ASN A 198 -32.25 -7.21 8.22
N GLN A 199 -32.97 -6.13 7.89
CA GLN A 199 -32.38 -4.98 7.19
C GLN A 199 -31.30 -4.28 8.03
N VAL A 200 -31.52 -4.15 9.35
CA VAL A 200 -30.53 -3.61 10.28
C VAL A 200 -29.25 -4.45 10.27
N LYS A 201 -29.38 -5.79 10.27
CA LYS A 201 -28.24 -6.70 10.19
C LYS A 201 -27.45 -6.52 8.88
N ASP A 202 -28.14 -6.40 7.76
CA ASP A 202 -27.52 -6.20 6.45
C ASP A 202 -26.81 -4.83 6.34
N ILE A 203 -27.43 -3.77 6.86
CA ILE A 203 -26.81 -2.44 6.92
C ILE A 203 -25.58 -2.46 7.83
N ARG A 204 -25.66 -3.10 9.00
CA ARG A 204 -24.50 -3.24 9.91
C ARG A 204 -23.35 -4.01 9.26
N LYS A 205 -23.64 -5.06 8.50
CA LYS A 205 -22.64 -5.79 7.72
C LYS A 205 -21.95 -4.88 6.70
N PHE A 206 -22.74 -4.11 5.95
CA PHE A 206 -22.21 -3.12 4.99
C PHE A 206 -21.31 -2.07 5.66
N VAL A 207 -21.72 -1.58 6.84
CA VAL A 207 -20.93 -0.61 7.61
C VAL A 207 -19.62 -1.23 8.09
N ALA A 208 -19.65 -2.46 8.61
CA ALA A 208 -18.45 -3.18 9.06
C ALA A 208 -17.47 -3.43 7.91
N GLU A 209 -17.95 -3.85 6.74
CA GLU A 209 -17.12 -4.02 5.54
C GLU A 209 -16.49 -2.71 5.08
N THR A 210 -17.24 -1.60 5.14
CA THR A 210 -16.73 -0.28 4.78
C THR A 210 -15.70 0.22 5.80
N PHE A 211 -15.92 -0.02 7.09
CA PHE A 211 -14.96 0.30 8.15
C PHE A 211 -13.63 -0.43 7.94
N ILE A 212 -13.64 -1.73 7.64
CA ILE A 212 -12.41 -2.50 7.34
C ILE A 212 -11.63 -1.86 6.20
N ASN A 213 -12.31 -1.45 5.12
CA ASN A 213 -11.64 -0.82 3.98
C ASN A 213 -11.04 0.55 4.35
N ILE A 214 -11.72 1.34 5.19
CA ILE A 214 -11.22 2.62 5.68
C ILE A 214 -9.99 2.44 6.56
N GLU A 215 -10.00 1.44 7.45
CA GLU A 215 -8.84 1.11 8.27
C GLU A 215 -7.66 0.63 7.41
N ASN A 216 -7.92 -0.14 6.35
CA ASN A 216 -6.88 -0.49 5.37
C ASN A 216 -6.30 0.76 4.69
N ILE A 217 -7.13 1.74 4.29
CA ILE A 217 -6.65 3.01 3.72
C ILE A 217 -5.72 3.71 4.72
N LYS A 218 -6.14 3.83 5.99
CA LYS A 218 -5.32 4.44 7.06
C LYS A 218 -3.99 3.71 7.25
N GLU A 219 -4.01 2.38 7.25
CA GLU A 219 -2.81 1.56 7.36
C GLU A 219 -1.87 1.80 6.16
N PHE A 220 -2.40 1.86 4.95
CA PHE A 220 -1.60 2.08 3.74
C PHE A 220 -0.95 3.46 3.70
N MET A 221 -1.51 4.47 4.38
CA MET A 221 -0.89 5.80 4.47
C MET A 221 0.47 5.77 5.20
N LYS A 222 0.74 4.74 6.03
CA LYS A 222 2.05 4.57 6.67
C LYS A 222 3.16 4.26 5.67
N TYR A 223 2.83 3.80 4.47
CA TYR A 223 3.78 3.45 3.41
C TYR A 223 4.04 4.60 2.42
N LEU A 224 3.43 5.77 2.63
CA LEU A 224 3.80 7.00 1.92
C LEU A 224 5.27 7.35 2.13
N GLU A 225 5.89 7.97 1.12
CA GLU A 225 7.23 8.53 1.26
C GLU A 225 7.22 9.52 2.44
N PHE A 226 8.30 9.54 3.22
CA PHE A 226 8.38 10.34 4.45
C PHE A 226 7.97 11.81 4.24
N LYS A 227 8.43 12.41 3.13
CA LYS A 227 8.11 13.78 2.72
C LYS A 227 6.65 14.01 2.33
N GLU A 228 5.89 12.98 1.99
CA GLU A 228 4.49 13.10 1.59
C GLU A 228 3.54 13.07 2.79
N ARG A 229 3.93 12.36 3.85
CA ARG A 229 3.08 12.06 5.01
C ARG A 229 2.42 13.30 5.60
N HIS A 230 3.19 14.36 5.85
CA HIS A 230 2.68 15.59 6.48
C HIS A 230 1.67 16.36 5.61
N ARG A 231 1.69 16.16 4.29
CA ARG A 231 0.78 16.82 3.33
C ARG A 231 -0.45 15.99 3.02
N VAL A 232 -0.28 14.68 2.95
CA VAL A 232 -1.29 13.75 2.46
C VAL A 232 -2.17 13.23 3.61
N ILE A 233 -1.56 12.77 4.71
CA ILE A 233 -2.28 12.10 5.80
C ILE A 233 -3.41 12.96 6.38
N PRO A 234 -3.19 14.23 6.78
CA PRO A 234 -4.25 15.02 7.42
C PRO A 234 -5.47 15.23 6.51
N LYS A 235 -5.24 15.44 5.21
CA LYS A 235 -6.31 15.61 4.23
C LYS A 235 -7.07 14.33 3.98
N VAL A 236 -6.37 13.19 3.92
CA VAL A 236 -7.04 11.89 3.79
C VAL A 236 -7.86 11.60 5.04
N GLU A 237 -7.34 11.86 6.25
CA GLU A 237 -8.09 11.71 7.50
C GLU A 237 -9.35 12.58 7.52
N GLU A 238 -9.27 13.84 7.09
CA GLU A 238 -10.45 14.71 6.93
C GLU A 238 -11.51 14.10 6.01
N ILE A 239 -11.10 13.55 4.87
CA ILE A 239 -12.01 12.89 3.93
C ILE A 239 -12.67 11.66 4.56
N LEU A 240 -11.88 10.84 5.26
CA LEU A 240 -12.36 9.61 5.89
C LEU A 240 -13.32 9.91 7.05
N ASN A 241 -13.11 10.99 7.79
CA ASN A 241 -13.98 11.41 8.89
C ASN A 241 -15.43 11.67 8.45
N ASN A 242 -15.67 12.04 7.19
CA ASN A 242 -17.03 12.18 6.65
C ASN A 242 -17.85 10.88 6.76
N TRP A 243 -17.19 9.72 6.67
CA TRP A 243 -17.86 8.44 6.88
C TRP A 243 -18.22 8.22 8.35
N ASP A 244 -17.30 8.53 9.26
CA ASP A 244 -17.53 8.40 10.70
C ASP A 244 -18.69 9.31 11.15
N GLU A 245 -18.76 10.54 10.63
CA GLU A 245 -19.89 11.44 10.83
C GLU A 245 -21.21 10.85 10.30
N ALA A 246 -21.20 10.27 9.09
CA ALA A 246 -22.40 9.68 8.50
C ALA A 246 -22.94 8.48 9.30
N VAL A 247 -22.05 7.65 9.86
CA VAL A 247 -22.42 6.45 10.64
C VAL A 247 -22.74 6.79 12.10
N SER A 248 -22.25 7.92 12.63
CA SER A 248 -22.49 8.32 14.03
C SER A 248 -23.97 8.33 14.44
N LYS A 249 -24.86 8.70 13.51
CA LYS A 249 -26.32 8.80 13.72
C LYS A 249 -27.09 7.53 13.34
N LEU A 250 -26.40 6.45 13.00
CA LEU A 250 -27.05 5.27 12.42
C LEU A 250 -27.95 4.53 13.43
N ASN A 251 -27.53 4.45 14.70
CA ASN A 251 -28.34 3.84 15.75
C ASN A 251 -29.62 4.64 16.04
N ASP A 252 -29.54 5.97 15.97
CA ASP A 252 -30.71 6.85 16.13
C ASP A 252 -31.71 6.59 14.99
N LYS A 253 -31.23 6.51 13.74
CA LYS A 253 -32.07 6.17 12.58
C LYS A 253 -32.75 4.80 12.71
N PHE A 254 -32.03 3.79 13.22
CA PHE A 254 -32.65 2.47 13.47
C PHE A 254 -33.74 2.55 14.54
N THR A 255 -33.52 3.35 15.58
CA THR A 255 -34.52 3.57 16.64
C THR A 255 -35.74 4.31 16.11
N GLU A 256 -35.55 5.33 15.27
CA GLU A 256 -36.64 6.05 14.59
C GLU A 256 -37.47 5.12 13.71
N LEU A 257 -36.83 4.25 12.92
CA LEU A 257 -37.52 3.25 12.11
C LEU A 257 -38.30 2.24 12.97
N ALA A 258 -37.70 1.78 14.07
CA ALA A 258 -38.37 0.84 14.99
C ALA A 258 -39.54 1.45 15.75
N ASN A 259 -39.53 2.77 16.00
CA ASN A 259 -40.65 3.47 16.61
C ASN A 259 -41.77 3.78 15.61
N LYS A 260 -41.45 3.83 14.31
CA LYS A 260 -42.37 4.18 13.24
C LYS A 260 -43.20 2.99 12.74
N PHE A 261 -42.66 1.76 12.75
CA PHE A 261 -43.23 0.54 12.16
C PHE A 261 -43.31 -0.61 13.17
#